data_AF-A0A0M7B4C8-F1
#
_entry.id   AF-A0A0M7B4C8-F1
#
_cell.length_a   1.000
_cell.length_b   1.000
_cell.length_c   1.000
_cell.angle_alpha   90.00
_cell.angle_beta   90.00
_cell.angle_gamma   90.00
#
_symmetry.space_group_name_H-M   'P 1'
#
loop_
_entity.id
_entity.type
_entity.pdbx_description
1 polymer ?
#
loop_
_entity_poly.entity_id
_entity_poly.type
_entity_poly.pdbx_seq_one_letter_code
_entity_poly.pdbx_strand_id
1 'polypeptide(L)'
;MKKHARRERQVRHEFGVITVVQEGRFRLSSDDGRSLLFALDRHAALEPQDLPALLTRRVAVACTDTPGRRALTARDIRPVGAR
;
A
#
# COMPACT_ATOMS: atom_id res chain seq x y z
N MET A 1 -31.32 1.56 -5.17
CA MET A 1 -30.13 1.61 -6.04
C MET A 1 -29.33 2.89 -5.75
N LYS A 2 -28.30 2.85 -4.89
CA LYS A 2 -27.47 4.04 -4.61
C LYS A 2 -26.15 3.91 -5.37
N LYS A 3 -26.09 4.58 -6.54
CA LYS A 3 -24.90 4.78 -7.35
C LYS A 3 -23.89 5.58 -6.52
N HIS A 4 -22.97 4.91 -5.84
CA HIS A 4 -21.78 5.58 -5.33
C HIS A 4 -20.93 5.97 -6.54
N ALA A 5 -20.89 7.27 -6.81
CA ALA A 5 -20.05 7.87 -7.83
C ALA A 5 -18.62 7.29 -7.71
N ARG A 6 -18.25 6.45 -8.69
CA ARG A 6 -16.85 6.17 -9.02
C ARG A 6 -16.27 7.50 -9.50
N ARG A 7 -15.87 8.39 -8.59
CA ARG A 7 -14.69 9.22 -8.88
C ARG A 7 -13.60 8.20 -9.15
N GLU A 8 -13.11 8.18 -10.38
CA GLU A 8 -11.96 7.37 -10.77
C GLU A 8 -10.86 7.65 -9.74
N ARG A 9 -10.73 6.77 -8.76
CA ARG A 9 -9.68 6.90 -7.77
C ARG A 9 -8.40 6.63 -8.53
N GLN A 10 -7.68 7.69 -8.84
CA GLN A 10 -6.43 7.62 -9.56
C GLN A 10 -5.53 6.62 -8.83
N VAL A 11 -5.23 5.52 -9.49
CA VAL A 11 -4.27 4.53 -8.99
C VAL A 11 -2.89 5.16 -9.15
N ARG A 12 -2.12 5.17 -8.06
CA ARG A 12 -0.75 5.70 -7.99
C ARG A 12 0.18 4.61 -7.53
N HIS A 13 1.43 4.66 -7.97
CA HIS A 13 2.46 3.72 -7.52
C HIS A 13 3.44 4.44 -6.60
N GLU A 14 3.69 3.85 -5.44
CA GLU A 14 4.70 4.31 -4.49
C GLU A 14 5.80 3.25 -4.38
N PHE A 15 7.05 3.69 -4.37
CA PHE A 15 8.23 2.81 -4.30
C PHE A 15 9.00 3.10 -3.02
N GLY A 16 9.46 2.05 -2.36
CA GLY A 16 10.20 2.22 -1.12
C GLY A 16 10.40 0.92 -0.36
N VAL A 17 10.75 1.03 0.91
CA VAL A 17 11.00 -0.10 1.81
C VAL A 17 9.91 -0.15 2.88
N ILE A 18 9.34 -1.34 3.11
CA ILE A 18 8.41 -1.55 4.22
C ILE A 18 9.20 -1.60 5.53
N THR A 19 8.89 -0.68 6.44
CA THR A 19 9.63 -0.52 7.71
C THR A 19 8.85 -0.99 8.94
N VAL A 20 7.52 -1.03 8.87
CA VAL A 20 6.64 -1.46 9.96
C VAL A 20 5.46 -2.21 9.36
N VAL A 21 5.03 -3.31 10.00
CA VAL A 21 3.83 -4.08 9.65
C VAL A 21 3.00 -4.33 10.91
N GLN A 22 1.70 -4.06 10.86
CA GLN A 22 0.74 -4.29 11.94
C GLN A 22 -0.65 -4.58 11.37
N GLU A 23 -1.25 -5.74 11.66
CA GLU A 23 -2.67 -6.06 11.41
C GLU A 23 -3.20 -5.58 10.04
N GLY A 24 -2.50 -5.91 8.95
CA GLY A 24 -2.89 -5.53 7.58
C GLY A 24 -2.59 -4.06 7.21
N ARG A 25 -1.84 -3.35 8.05
CA ARG A 25 -1.30 -2.01 7.78
C ARG A 25 0.20 -2.04 7.76
N PHE A 26 0.80 -1.10 7.05
CA PHE A 26 2.24 -0.98 6.99
C PHE A 26 2.68 0.46 6.74
N ARG A 27 3.92 0.76 7.13
CA ARG A 27 4.62 1.99 6.74
C ARG A 27 5.60 1.68 5.62
N LEU A 28 5.57 2.51 4.59
CA LEU A 28 6.56 2.55 3.53
C LEU A 28 7.46 3.77 3.77
N SER A 29 8.76 3.56 3.86
CA SER A 29 9.72 4.63 3.63
C SER A 29 9.90 4.75 2.13
N SER A 30 9.30 5.77 1.54
CA SER A 30 9.39 6.07 0.11
C SER A 30 10.81 6.51 -0.26
N ASP A 31 11.16 6.33 -1.52
CA ASP A 31 12.47 6.71 -2.07
C ASP A 31 12.75 8.22 -2.01
N ASP A 32 11.69 9.02 -1.99
CA ASP A 32 11.76 10.46 -1.82
C ASP A 32 11.83 10.90 -0.34
N GLY A 33 12.05 9.95 0.57
CA GLY A 33 12.22 10.20 2.01
C GLY A 33 10.91 10.38 2.78
N ARG A 34 9.74 10.27 2.14
CA ARG A 34 8.45 10.34 2.84
C ARG A 34 8.13 9.04 3.57
N SER A 35 7.52 9.14 4.75
CA SER A 35 6.92 7.99 5.43
C SER A 35 5.42 7.96 5.15
N LEU A 36 4.97 6.92 4.44
CA LEU A 36 3.59 6.77 4.00
C LEU A 36 2.93 5.60 4.74
N LEU A 37 1.72 5.83 5.25
CA LEU A 37 0.91 4.81 5.92
C LEU A 37 -0.06 4.18 4.92
N PHE A 38 -0.07 2.84 4.88
CA PHE A 38 -0.97 2.06 4.05
C PHE A 38 -1.84 1.12 4.87
N ALA A 39 -3.04 0.88 4.37
CA ALA A 39 -3.88 -0.23 4.75
C ALA A 39 -4.05 -1.14 3.52
N LEU A 40 -3.88 -2.45 3.72
CA LEU A 40 -4.09 -3.44 2.68
C LEU A 40 -5.57 -3.47 2.27
N ASP A 41 -5.82 -3.46 0.97
CA ASP A 41 -7.16 -3.65 0.43
C ASP A 41 -7.62 -5.08 0.74
N ARG A 42 -8.89 -5.24 1.12
CA ARG A 42 -9.48 -6.56 1.41
C ARG A 42 -9.52 -7.50 0.19
N HIS A 43 -9.30 -6.96 -1.01
CA HIS A 43 -9.24 -7.70 -2.27
C HIS A 43 -7.82 -7.74 -2.86
N ALA A 44 -6.80 -7.32 -2.11
CA ALA A 44 -5.41 -7.50 -2.53
C ALA A 44 -5.08 -9.00 -2.63
N ALA A 45 -4.13 -9.34 -3.51
CA ALA A 45 -3.68 -10.73 -3.68
C ALA A 45 -2.90 -11.24 -2.46
N LEU A 46 -2.27 -10.33 -1.71
CA LEU A 46 -1.61 -10.64 -0.45
C LEU A 46 -2.61 -10.58 0.70
N GLU A 47 -2.36 -11.40 1.71
CA GLU A 47 -3.07 -11.36 2.98
C GLU A 47 -2.24 -10.63 4.05
N PRO A 48 -2.87 -10.15 5.15
CA PRO A 48 -2.15 -9.48 6.23
C PRO A 48 -0.94 -10.24 6.78
N GLN A 49 -1.01 -11.58 6.81
CA GLN A 49 0.07 -12.47 7.26
C GLN A 49 1.26 -12.57 6.31
N ASP A 50 1.12 -12.15 5.05
CA ASP A 50 2.22 -12.14 4.08
C ASP A 50 3.09 -10.88 4.20
N LEU A 51 2.52 -9.80 4.75
CA LEU A 51 3.20 -8.50 4.88
C LEU A 51 4.52 -8.56 5.68
N PRO A 52 4.63 -9.30 6.80
CA PRO A 52 5.89 -9.42 7.54
C PRO A 52 7.05 -9.94 6.68
N ALA A 53 6.81 -10.82 5.70
CA ALA A 53 7.84 -11.34 4.81
C ALA A 53 8.40 -10.28 3.83
N LEU A 54 7.70 -9.14 3.70
CA LEU A 54 8.11 -7.99 2.89
C LEU A 54 8.83 -6.91 3.70
N LEU A 55 8.98 -7.07 5.03
CA LEU A 55 9.77 -6.16 5.85
C LEU A 55 11.19 -6.04 5.32
N THR A 56 11.72 -4.81 5.34
CA THR A 56 13.07 -4.45 4.85
C THR A 56 13.29 -4.67 3.35
N ARG A 57 12.29 -5.20 2.62
CA ARG A 57 12.36 -5.37 1.16
C ARG A 57 11.90 -4.10 0.47
N ARG A 58 12.57 -3.81 -0.65
CA ARG A 58 12.11 -2.78 -1.58
C ARG A 58 10.89 -3.31 -2.34
N VAL A 59 9.82 -2.54 -2.36
CA VAL A 59 8.54 -2.90 -2.98
C VAL A 59 7.98 -1.76 -3.82
N ALA A 60 7.14 -2.12 -4.79
CA ALA A 60 6.25 -1.22 -5.50
C ALA A 60 4.83 -1.46 -4.98
N VAL A 61 4.16 -0.39 -4.57
CA VAL A 61 2.81 -0.44 -4.00
C VAL A 61 1.85 0.29 -4.94
N ALA A 62 0.92 -0.45 -5.55
CA ALA A 62 -0.20 0.16 -6.25
C ALA A 62 -1.26 0.59 -5.23
N CYS A 63 -1.57 1.87 -5.19
CA CYS A 63 -2.40 2.45 -4.14
C CYS A 63 -3.42 3.46 -4.67
N THR A 64 -4.44 3.70 -3.84
CA THR A 64 -5.41 4.77 -4.07
C THR A 64 -5.59 5.60 -2.81
N ASP A 65 -5.78 6.89 -2.99
CA ASP A 65 -6.24 7.74 -1.89
C ASP A 65 -7.67 7.35 -1.46
N THR A 66 -7.92 7.38 -0.16
CA THR A 66 -9.26 7.25 0.39
C THR A 66 -9.61 8.53 1.14
N PRO A 67 -10.53 9.35 0.60
CA PRO A 67 -10.97 10.56 1.27
C PRO A 67 -11.44 10.28 2.69
N GLY A 68 -10.97 11.08 3.65
CA GLY A 68 -11.28 10.93 5.07
C GLY A 68 -10.47 9.84 5.79
N ARG A 69 -9.50 9.18 5.13
CA ARG A 69 -8.55 8.28 5.79
C ARG A 69 -7.14 8.85 5.76
N ARG A 70 -6.42 8.66 6.87
CA ARG A 70 -4.99 9.00 6.97
C ARG A 70 -4.09 7.99 6.24
N ALA A 71 -4.60 6.79 5.95
CA ALA A 71 -3.86 5.74 5.27
C ALA A 71 -4.31 5.62 3.81
N LEU A 72 -3.33 5.46 2.92
CA LEU A 72 -3.55 5.05 1.54
C LEU A 72 -4.03 3.60 1.49
N THR A 73 -4.83 3.25 0.49
CA THR A 73 -5.28 1.86 0.30
C THR A 73 -4.36 1.16 -0.69
N ALA A 74 -3.60 0.17 -0.23
CA ALA A 74 -2.71 -0.65 -1.03
C ALA A 74 -3.48 -1.80 -1.69
N ARG A 75 -3.57 -1.78 -3.02
CA ARG A 75 -4.30 -2.78 -3.81
C ARG A 75 -3.41 -3.93 -4.26
N ASP A 76 -2.13 -3.65 -4.44
CA ASP A 76 -1.14 -4.63 -4.89
C ASP A 76 0.23 -4.22 -4.35
N ILE A 77 1.06 -5.21 -3.99
CA ILE A 77 2.42 -5.00 -3.48
C ILE A 77 3.31 -6.03 -4.14
N ARG A 78 4.39 -5.57 -4.79
CA ARG A 78 5.35 -6.44 -5.46
C ARG A 78 6.76 -6.13 -4.98
N PRO A 79 7.55 -7.14 -4.61
CA PRO A 79 8.99 -6.95 -4.43
C PRO A 79 9.60 -6.40 -5.72
N VAL A 80 10.42 -5.36 -5.60
CA VAL A 80 11.25 -4.89 -6.70
C VAL A 80 12.62 -5.48 -6.43
N GLY A 81 13.12 -6.30 -7.34
CA GLY A 81 14.40 -7.00 -7.16
C GLY A 81 15.50 -6.03 -6.75
N ALA A 82 16.25 -6.39 -5.70
CA ALA A 82 17.56 -5.81 -5.47
C ALA A 82 18.43 -6.29 -6.62
N ARG A 83 18.87 -5.36 -7.46
CA ARG A 83 19.83 -5.65 -8.52
C ARG A 83 21.19 -5.99 -7.92
#